data_AF-A0AAD9DJ79-F1
#
_entry.id   AF-A0AAD9DJ79-F1
#
_cell.length_a   1.000
_cell.length_b   1.000
_cell.length_c   1.000
_cell.angle_alpha   90.00
_cell.angle_beta   90.00
_cell.angle_gamma   90.00
#
_symmetry.space_group_name_H-M   'P 1'
#
loop_
_entity.id
_entity.type
_entity.pdbx_description
1 polymer ?
#
loop_
_entity_poly.entity_id
_entity_poly.type
_entity_poly.pdbx_seq_one_letter_code
_entity_poly.pdbx_strand_id
1 'polypeptide(L)'
;MKVGFKFLARRASKSRKQIIWWKPSHSFFFLLIEESNPTSDPFAMSDDPASIWDDPRVNFVVQCIQSTHSKLSPGAKFDKLFRTEATCPIYFPPTLSLTAALCTFIIHSEILEQFFSDGTLKCILVPENLKIVAAMPNRLPKMKCLAISKTHDELTVDNIRSATFIAEIGGMSSFEHLELVSKNVLLPVLSNQTNKLNWGDLTSREITNCFHSLCRHRQSCRDELPTPLFDDDKSSSDEKSSSNRLSLLEGTILTWTKQIKSVLKQDPEAQLKLGMHPTPDVEIAFWKKKSNNLNSIFEQLQSPEIRRILRVLDEAQSTYCTAFARLCKEVYSARLEANDNVRHLRPLEKWINKLNEEDFGNLTTVFKPMLHILMLIWKHSKHYNTPNRLVVLVQEMCNSIIDQAHRSISGEQIFSLIDNEEANVAVEELSTVLKVCGKFKKTYLDYKARVATECDHEWNVHNGALFARLDCFMERCHDVLDMTQTIIQFSKLAKVEIGGTKGTTLTATIQQIKNDFKIQ
;
A
#
# COMPACT_ATOMS: atom_id res chain seq x y z
N MET A 1 9.94 38.89 -29.71
CA MET A 1 9.54 40.31 -29.57
C MET A 1 8.36 40.36 -28.58
N LYS A 2 8.52 40.92 -27.37
CA LYS A 2 7.86 42.18 -26.92
C LYS A 2 6.38 42.23 -27.35
N VAL A 3 5.34 42.21 -26.51
CA VAL A 3 4.89 43.14 -25.42
C VAL A 3 3.56 42.52 -24.91
N GLY A 4 3.05 42.59 -23.68
CA GLY A 4 3.40 43.29 -22.45
C GLY A 4 2.14 43.39 -21.58
N PHE A 5 2.23 42.86 -20.35
CA PHE A 5 1.36 43.22 -19.24
C PHE A 5 1.62 44.69 -18.88
N LYS A 6 0.56 45.49 -18.79
CA LYS A 6 0.53 46.83 -18.19
C LYS A 6 -0.60 46.86 -17.15
N PHE A 7 -0.40 47.70 -16.13
CA PHE A 7 -1.16 47.90 -14.88
C PHE A 7 -0.66 47.03 -13.73
N LEU A 8 -0.11 47.55 -12.62
CA LEU A 8 -0.03 48.92 -12.12
C LEU A 8 1.21 49.04 -11.23
N ALA A 9 2.01 50.06 -11.52
CA ALA A 9 3.14 50.49 -10.71
C ALA A 9 2.70 51.46 -9.62
N ARG A 10 3.58 51.60 -8.61
CA ARG A 10 3.83 52.73 -7.68
C ARG A 10 3.55 52.33 -6.21
N ARG A 11 4.48 52.46 -5.26
CA ARG A 11 5.75 53.20 -5.22
C ARG A 11 6.54 52.79 -3.96
N ALA A 12 7.86 52.61 -4.13
CA ALA A 12 8.96 52.93 -3.18
C ALA A 12 9.04 52.17 -1.83
N SER A 13 10.21 51.80 -1.28
CA SER A 13 11.61 52.00 -1.66
C SER A 13 12.52 51.35 -0.60
N LYS A 14 13.58 50.66 -1.04
CA LYS A 14 14.87 50.40 -0.33
C LYS A 14 14.86 49.53 0.92
N SER A 15 15.29 48.28 0.79
CA SER A 15 16.67 47.87 1.11
C SER A 15 16.93 46.40 0.76
N ARG A 16 18.14 46.13 0.27
CA ARG A 16 18.64 44.84 -0.22
C ARG A 16 18.77 43.81 0.91
N LYS A 17 18.41 42.54 0.67
CA LYS A 17 19.20 41.34 1.05
C LYS A 17 18.58 40.05 0.45
N GLN A 18 19.45 39.05 0.29
CA GLN A 18 19.46 37.97 -0.72
C GLN A 18 18.28 36.99 -0.70
N ILE A 19 17.80 36.64 -1.91
CA ILE A 19 16.92 35.49 -2.18
C ILE A 19 17.82 34.29 -2.50
N ILE A 20 17.84 33.27 -1.65
CA ILE A 20 18.38 31.94 -1.97
C ILE A 20 17.19 31.05 -2.29
N TRP A 21 17.16 30.52 -3.52
CA TRP A 21 16.13 29.62 -4.02
C TRP A 21 16.35 28.19 -3.52
N TRP A 22 15.36 27.60 -2.85
CA TRP A 22 15.20 26.14 -2.74
C TRP A 22 13.76 25.76 -3.12
N LYS A 23 13.64 24.76 -4.00
CA LYS A 23 12.36 24.22 -4.53
C LYS A 23 11.53 23.51 -3.44
N PRO A 24 10.20 23.37 -3.63
CA PRO A 24 9.23 23.17 -2.55
C PRO A 24 8.81 21.71 -2.36
N SER A 25 8.75 21.25 -1.11
CA SER A 25 7.92 20.11 -0.73
C SER A 25 7.50 20.24 0.73
N HIS A 26 6.18 20.12 0.93
CA HIS A 26 5.42 20.19 2.18
C HIS A 26 5.10 21.58 2.73
N SER A 27 3.79 21.80 2.88
CA SER A 27 3.12 23.00 3.37
C SER A 27 3.75 23.54 4.66
N PHE A 28 4.29 24.76 4.59
CA PHE A 28 4.73 25.51 5.76
C PHE A 28 3.71 26.60 6.09
N PHE A 29 3.21 26.55 7.32
CA PHE A 29 2.49 27.65 7.97
C PHE A 29 3.40 28.89 7.99
N PHE A 30 2.90 30.01 7.47
CA PHE A 30 3.55 31.32 7.60
C PHE A 30 3.29 31.86 9.02
N LEU A 31 4.33 31.97 9.85
CA LEU A 31 4.34 32.89 10.98
C LEU A 31 5.19 34.09 10.58
N LEU A 32 4.52 35.21 10.31
CA LEU A 32 5.15 36.53 10.19
C LEU A 32 5.64 36.93 11.58
N ILE A 33 6.94 36.89 11.81
CA ILE A 33 7.56 37.65 12.91
C ILE A 33 7.76 39.06 12.36
N GLU A 34 6.89 39.99 12.74
CA GLU A 34 7.12 41.42 12.53
C GLU A 34 8.34 41.84 13.37
N GLU A 35 9.45 42.19 12.72
CA GLU A 35 10.55 42.94 13.35
C GLU A 35 10.04 44.35 13.68
N SER A 36 9.62 44.56 14.92
CA SER A 36 9.40 45.90 15.46
C SER A 36 10.73 46.64 15.60
N ASN A 37 10.82 47.80 14.95
CA ASN A 37 11.95 48.74 15.01
C ASN A 37 12.30 49.14 16.45
N PRO A 38 13.59 49.33 16.80
CA PRO A 38 14.04 49.55 18.17
C PRO A 38 14.03 51.05 18.50
N THR A 39 12.97 51.57 19.10
CA THR A 39 13.01 52.90 19.75
C THR A 39 12.05 52.99 20.92
N SER A 40 12.49 52.48 22.07
CA SER A 40 12.20 53.05 23.40
C SER A 40 12.81 52.12 24.45
N ASP A 41 13.77 52.61 25.22
CA ASP A 41 14.22 51.95 26.46
C ASP A 41 13.03 51.70 27.39
N PRO A 42 12.95 50.51 28.01
CA PRO A 42 12.52 50.45 29.39
C PRO A 42 13.36 49.43 30.18
N PHE A 43 14.37 49.91 30.89
CA PHE A 43 14.64 49.35 32.21
C PHE A 43 13.50 49.82 33.13
N ALA A 44 12.42 49.04 33.15
CA ALA A 44 11.42 49.07 34.20
C ALA A 44 10.94 47.63 34.41
N MET A 45 11.34 47.04 35.53
CA MET A 45 10.86 45.75 36.02
C MET A 45 9.34 45.75 36.11
N SER A 46 8.70 44.75 35.52
CA SER A 46 7.38 44.26 35.93
C SER A 46 7.27 42.78 35.59
N ASP A 47 7.35 41.96 36.64
CA ASP A 47 6.82 40.60 36.82
C ASP A 47 6.81 39.64 35.60
N ASP A 48 7.77 38.72 35.59
CA ASP A 48 7.76 37.51 34.75
C ASP A 48 6.43 36.73 34.93
N PRO A 49 5.68 36.40 33.86
CA PRO A 49 4.66 35.37 33.96
C PRO A 49 5.38 34.04 34.16
N ALA A 50 5.09 33.38 35.29
CA ALA A 50 5.61 32.05 35.62
C ALA A 50 5.51 31.13 34.39
N SER A 51 6.66 30.62 33.96
CA SER A 51 6.79 29.71 32.82
C SER A 51 5.89 28.50 33.06
N ILE A 52 5.11 28.04 32.06
CA ILE A 52 4.29 26.81 32.13
C ILE A 52 5.07 25.60 32.71
N TRP A 53 6.40 25.61 32.56
CA TRP A 53 7.30 24.58 33.04
C TRP A 53 7.47 24.53 34.56
N ASP A 54 7.04 25.57 35.28
CA ASP A 54 6.93 25.62 36.74
C ASP A 54 5.59 25.07 37.25
N ASP A 55 4.66 24.73 36.34
CA ASP A 55 3.36 24.17 36.70
C ASP A 55 3.50 22.74 37.30
N PRO A 56 2.92 22.48 38.49
CA PRO A 56 2.87 21.14 39.09
C PRO A 56 2.31 20.05 38.17
N ARG A 57 1.42 20.41 37.23
CA ARG A 57 0.81 19.50 36.26
C ARG A 57 1.83 19.02 35.22
N VAL A 58 2.74 19.89 34.78
CA VAL A 58 3.84 19.52 33.87
C VAL A 58 4.83 18.60 34.58
N ASN A 59 5.09 18.84 35.87
CA ASN A 59 5.94 17.96 36.67
C ASN A 59 5.37 16.53 36.79
N PHE A 60 4.05 16.38 36.88
CA PHE A 60 3.41 15.07 36.84
C PHE A 60 3.65 14.36 35.49
N VAL A 61 3.43 15.05 34.36
CA VAL A 61 3.68 14.49 33.02
C VAL A 61 5.14 14.06 32.86
N VAL A 62 6.08 14.88 33.34
CA VAL A 62 7.52 14.57 33.34
C VAL A 62 7.82 13.31 34.17
N GLN A 63 7.22 13.18 35.35
CA GLN A 63 7.37 11.98 36.19
C GLN A 63 6.85 10.72 35.48
N CYS A 64 5.72 10.81 34.79
CA CYS A 64 5.18 9.69 34.01
C CYS A 64 6.17 9.26 32.91
N ILE A 65 6.69 10.21 32.13
CA ILE A 65 7.68 9.96 31.07
C ILE A 65 8.93 9.27 31.63
N GLN A 66 9.43 9.75 32.78
CA GLN A 66 10.62 9.20 33.44
C GLN A 66 10.40 7.77 33.97
N SER A 67 9.21 7.48 34.50
CA SER A 67 8.89 6.14 35.01
C SER A 67 8.82 5.07 33.91
N THR A 68 8.34 5.44 32.71
CA THR A 68 8.21 4.53 31.56
C THR A 68 9.52 4.36 30.79
N HIS A 69 10.31 5.42 30.66
CA HIS A 69 11.57 5.39 29.93
C HIS A 69 12.77 5.29 30.89
N SER A 70 13.00 4.11 31.47
CA SER A 70 14.10 3.86 32.41
C SER A 70 15.52 4.17 31.89
N LYS A 71 15.69 4.33 30.56
CA LYS A 71 16.95 4.75 29.91
C LYS A 71 17.18 6.26 29.89
N LEU A 72 16.16 7.08 30.20
CA LEU A 72 16.23 8.53 30.30
C LEU A 72 16.34 8.91 31.78
N SER A 73 17.55 8.88 32.34
CA SER A 73 17.80 9.37 33.69
C SER A 73 17.59 10.90 33.76
N PRO A 74 17.22 11.45 34.93
CA PRO A 74 17.18 12.90 35.12
C PRO A 74 18.61 13.44 34.97
N GLY A 75 18.86 14.11 33.85
CA GLY A 75 20.17 14.63 33.52
C GLY A 75 20.09 15.59 32.35
N ALA A 76 21.17 16.36 32.15
CA ALA A 76 21.24 17.48 31.21
C ALA A 76 20.80 17.17 29.77
N LYS A 77 20.73 15.89 29.35
CA LYS A 77 20.24 15.47 28.03
C LYS A 77 18.71 15.46 27.93
N PHE A 78 17.99 15.10 29.00
CA PHE A 78 16.53 15.16 29.06
C PHE A 78 16.06 16.61 29.10
N ASP A 79 16.66 17.44 29.96
CA ASP A 79 16.33 18.87 30.02
C ASP A 79 16.72 19.61 28.73
N LYS A 80 17.81 19.21 28.07
CA LYS A 80 18.22 19.73 26.75
C LYS A 80 17.37 19.22 25.57
N LEU A 81 16.46 18.26 25.78
CA LEU A 81 15.53 17.78 24.76
C LEU A 81 14.08 18.18 25.05
N PHE A 82 13.73 18.31 26.34
CA PHE A 82 12.36 18.52 26.81
C PHE A 82 12.12 19.94 27.36
N ARG A 83 13.10 20.55 28.04
CA ARG A 83 12.98 21.83 28.79
C ARG A 83 13.90 22.96 28.30
N THR A 84 14.46 22.91 27.09
CA THR A 84 15.55 23.85 26.73
C THR A 84 15.02 25.26 26.47
N GLU A 85 14.92 26.05 27.54
CA GLU A 85 15.09 27.50 27.47
C GLU A 85 16.50 27.76 26.92
N ALA A 86 16.58 28.59 25.87
CA ALA A 86 17.87 29.09 25.39
C ALA A 86 18.45 30.09 26.41
N THR A 87 18.98 29.60 27.53
CA THR A 87 19.87 30.40 28.37
C THR A 87 21.27 30.34 27.79
N CYS A 88 21.57 31.24 26.84
CA CYS A 88 22.95 31.63 26.56
C CYS A 88 22.99 33.10 26.10
N PRO A 89 23.75 33.96 26.79
CA PRO A 89 23.88 35.36 26.44
C PRO A 89 24.56 35.50 25.07
N ILE A 90 23.94 36.34 24.25
CA ILE A 90 24.46 37.07 23.09
C ILE A 90 25.96 36.84 22.84
N TYR A 91 26.28 36.01 21.84
CA TYR A 91 27.49 35.96 20.98
C TYR A 91 27.87 34.49 20.68
N PHE A 92 27.49 33.96 19.51
CA PHE A 92 28.25 33.02 18.63
C PHE A 92 27.36 32.55 17.44
N PRO A 93 27.91 31.99 16.33
CA PRO A 93 27.38 32.11 14.97
C PRO A 93 26.24 31.12 14.65
N PRO A 94 25.49 31.32 13.55
CA PRO A 94 24.25 30.60 13.29
C PRO A 94 24.57 29.15 12.90
N THR A 95 24.24 28.20 13.76
CA THR A 95 24.13 26.80 13.39
C THR A 95 22.68 26.37 13.55
N LEU A 96 22.17 25.61 12.57
CA LEU A 96 20.76 25.18 12.42
C LEU A 96 20.15 24.44 13.64
N SER A 97 20.91 24.13 14.69
CA SER A 97 20.44 23.31 15.81
C SER A 97 19.64 24.08 16.86
N LEU A 98 19.91 25.38 17.06
CA LEU A 98 19.23 26.19 18.09
C LEU A 98 17.79 26.54 17.72
N THR A 99 17.52 26.82 16.44
CA THR A 99 16.17 27.16 15.95
C THR A 99 15.21 25.99 16.08
N ALA A 100 15.67 24.75 15.81
CA ALA A 100 14.85 23.56 15.93
C ALA A 100 14.47 23.23 17.38
N ALA A 101 15.38 23.48 18.33
CA ALA A 101 15.14 23.23 19.76
C ALA A 101 14.12 24.23 20.34
N LEU A 102 14.26 25.53 20.02
CA LEU A 102 13.33 26.58 20.42
C LEU A 102 11.91 26.33 19.85
N CYS A 103 11.81 25.94 18.59
CA CYS A 103 10.51 25.57 18.01
C CYS A 103 9.87 24.37 18.72
N THR A 104 10.65 23.37 19.12
CA THR A 104 10.11 22.18 19.82
C THR A 104 9.61 22.52 21.22
N PHE A 105 10.30 23.41 21.92
CA PHE A 105 9.93 23.89 23.26
C PHE A 105 8.58 24.64 23.25
N ILE A 106 8.39 25.56 22.29
CA ILE A 106 7.13 26.32 22.14
C ILE A 106 5.96 25.39 21.76
N ILE A 107 6.20 24.42 20.88
CA ILE A 107 5.17 23.45 20.49
C ILE A 107 4.75 22.58 21.68
N HIS A 108 5.69 22.17 22.55
CA HIS A 108 5.36 21.38 23.73
C HIS A 108 4.56 22.16 24.77
N SER A 109 4.88 23.44 25.00
CA SER A 109 4.10 24.27 25.93
C SER A 109 2.67 24.45 25.44
N GLU A 110 2.49 24.78 24.16
CA GLU A 110 1.16 25.01 23.57
C GLU A 110 0.28 23.75 23.64
N ILE A 111 0.85 22.57 23.35
CA ILE A 111 0.13 21.30 23.43
C ILE A 111 -0.25 20.95 24.87
N LEU A 112 0.64 21.18 25.84
CA LEU A 112 0.36 20.90 27.26
C LEU A 112 -0.71 21.85 27.81
N GLU A 113 -0.65 23.14 27.46
CA GLU A 113 -1.67 24.12 27.81
C GLU A 113 -3.04 23.75 27.25
N GLN A 114 -3.10 23.37 25.98
CA GLN A 114 -4.32 22.85 25.35
C GLN A 114 -4.80 21.58 26.06
N PHE A 115 -3.92 20.65 26.41
CA PHE A 115 -4.34 19.43 27.09
C PHE A 115 -4.86 19.67 28.50
N PHE A 116 -4.32 20.64 29.24
CA PHE A 116 -4.81 20.94 30.58
C PHE A 116 -6.10 21.77 30.57
N SER A 117 -6.27 22.65 29.59
CA SER A 117 -7.32 23.69 29.61
C SER A 117 -8.44 23.48 28.59
N ASP A 118 -8.22 22.76 27.49
CA ASP A 118 -9.20 22.56 26.42
C ASP A 118 -9.83 21.16 26.47
N GLY A 119 -11.15 21.08 26.63
CA GLY A 119 -11.91 19.82 26.63
C GLY A 119 -11.85 19.02 25.32
N THR A 120 -11.39 19.61 24.22
CA THR A 120 -11.29 18.91 22.92
C THR A 120 -10.11 17.93 22.87
N LEU A 121 -8.96 18.28 23.46
CA LEU A 121 -7.74 17.46 23.41
C LEU A 121 -7.71 16.44 24.55
N LYS A 122 -8.24 15.24 24.30
CA LYS A 122 -8.38 14.20 25.34
C LYS A 122 -7.16 13.30 25.53
N CYS A 123 -6.17 13.32 24.64
CA CYS A 123 -5.02 12.42 24.70
C CYS A 123 -3.76 13.06 24.09
N ILE A 124 -2.64 12.88 24.79
CA ILE A 124 -1.28 13.20 24.34
C ILE A 124 -0.48 11.92 24.16
N LEU A 125 0.40 11.91 23.15
CA LEU A 125 1.41 10.87 22.97
C LEU A 125 2.82 11.43 23.13
N VAL A 126 3.66 10.67 23.83
CA VAL A 126 5.08 10.97 24.02
C VAL A 126 5.90 9.77 23.53
N PRO A 127 6.58 9.86 22.38
CA PRO A 127 7.50 8.84 21.90
C PRO A 127 8.84 8.89 22.62
N GLU A 128 9.68 7.86 22.44
CA GLU A 128 11.07 7.82 22.94
C GLU A 128 11.95 9.02 22.48
N ASN A 129 11.57 9.70 21.40
CA ASN A 129 12.25 10.91 20.92
C ASN A 129 11.78 12.20 21.61
N LEU A 130 10.90 12.09 22.62
CA LEU A 130 10.38 13.15 23.47
C LEU A 130 9.59 14.26 22.74
N LYS A 131 9.13 14.02 21.51
CA LYS A 131 8.28 14.96 20.78
C LYS A 131 6.81 14.75 21.10
N ILE A 132 6.20 15.68 21.81
CA ILE A 132 4.79 15.59 22.20
C ILE A 132 3.90 15.73 20.97
N VAL A 133 2.94 14.80 20.80
CA VAL A 133 1.96 14.84 19.70
C VAL A 133 0.54 14.95 20.28
N ALA A 134 -0.17 16.00 19.85
CA ALA A 134 -1.55 16.31 20.22
C ALA A 134 -2.56 15.54 19.35
N ALA A 135 -2.57 14.20 19.42
CA ALA A 135 -3.66 13.32 18.95
C ALA A 135 -3.21 11.86 18.94
N MET A 136 -4.19 10.93 19.05
CA MET A 136 -4.00 9.53 18.66
C MET A 136 -3.60 9.48 17.18
N PRO A 137 -2.50 8.82 16.78
CA PRO A 137 -2.04 8.88 15.41
C PRO A 137 -2.83 7.87 14.57
N ASN A 138 -3.08 8.19 13.29
CA ASN A 138 -3.73 7.23 12.37
C ASN A 138 -2.93 5.93 12.19
N ARG A 139 -1.65 5.92 12.57
CA ARG A 139 -0.78 4.74 12.61
C ARG A 139 0.03 4.75 13.89
N LEU A 140 0.03 3.63 14.61
CA LEU A 140 0.86 3.51 15.81
C LEU A 140 2.35 3.58 15.43
N PRO A 141 3.14 4.41 16.13
CA PRO A 141 4.58 4.46 15.94
C PRO A 141 5.24 3.10 16.23
N LYS A 142 6.28 2.76 15.46
CA LYS A 142 7.04 1.51 15.65
C LYS A 142 7.79 1.48 16.98
N MET A 143 8.10 2.65 17.53
CA MET A 143 8.78 2.81 18.82
C MET A 143 7.76 2.86 19.96
N LYS A 144 8.19 2.51 21.18
CA LYS A 144 7.36 2.62 22.37
C LYS A 144 6.98 4.08 22.61
N CYS A 145 5.72 4.32 22.91
CA CYS A 145 5.18 5.64 23.20
C CYS A 145 4.29 5.57 24.44
N LEU A 146 4.37 6.62 25.24
CA LEU A 146 3.49 6.83 26.38
C LEU A 146 2.24 7.58 25.90
N ALA A 147 1.07 7.03 26.16
CA ALA A 147 -0.21 7.68 25.94
C ALA A 147 -0.78 8.15 27.28
N ILE A 148 -1.08 9.45 27.37
CA ILE A 148 -1.70 10.07 28.54
C ILE A 148 -3.05 10.62 28.10
N SER A 149 -4.11 10.00 28.59
CA SER A 149 -5.49 10.38 28.29
C SER A 149 -6.15 11.01 29.51
N LYS A 150 -7.01 12.00 29.31
CA LYS A 150 -7.79 12.62 30.39
C LYS A 150 -9.26 12.20 30.35
N THR A 151 -9.86 12.01 31.52
CA THR A 151 -11.28 11.67 31.70
C THR A 151 -12.16 12.89 31.89
N HIS A 152 -11.60 13.99 32.40
CA HIS A 152 -12.26 15.26 32.61
C HIS A 152 -11.79 16.31 31.58
N ASP A 153 -12.65 17.27 31.27
CA ASP A 153 -12.37 18.30 30.26
C ASP A 153 -11.29 19.29 30.73
N GLU A 154 -11.23 19.59 32.03
CA GLU A 154 -10.20 20.44 32.65
C GLU A 154 -9.38 19.68 33.70
N LEU A 155 -8.05 19.84 33.64
CA LEU A 155 -7.11 19.22 34.58
C LEU A 155 -6.56 20.26 35.57
N THR A 156 -6.92 20.11 36.84
CA THR A 156 -6.40 20.87 37.97
C THR A 156 -5.29 20.10 38.68
N VAL A 157 -4.50 20.79 39.51
CA VAL A 157 -3.39 20.17 40.28
C VAL A 157 -3.90 19.02 41.17
N ASP A 158 -5.11 19.13 41.70
CA ASP A 158 -5.70 18.13 42.58
C ASP A 158 -6.29 16.92 41.83
N ASN A 159 -6.80 17.14 40.62
CA ASN A 159 -7.49 16.08 39.86
C ASN A 159 -6.57 15.27 38.96
N ILE A 160 -5.36 15.76 38.66
CA ILE A 160 -4.51 15.21 37.60
C ILE A 160 -4.19 13.73 37.79
N ARG A 161 -4.05 13.26 39.04
CA ARG A 161 -3.70 11.85 39.33
C ARG A 161 -4.87 10.89 39.18
N SER A 162 -6.10 11.32 39.47
CA SER A 162 -7.31 10.50 39.36
C SER A 162 -7.98 10.63 38.00
N ALA A 163 -7.74 11.76 37.31
CA ALA A 163 -8.37 12.11 36.04
C ALA A 163 -7.53 11.74 34.81
N THR A 164 -6.34 11.16 34.99
CA THR A 164 -5.46 10.74 33.88
C THR A 164 -5.27 9.23 33.83
N PHE A 165 -5.32 8.69 32.63
CA PHE A 165 -5.02 7.30 32.32
C PHE A 165 -3.71 7.24 31.54
N ILE A 166 -2.79 6.41 32.01
CA ILE A 166 -1.45 6.26 31.44
C ILE A 166 -1.36 4.86 30.84
N ALA A 167 -1.03 4.77 29.55
CA ALA A 167 -0.81 3.52 28.86
C ALA A 167 0.46 3.55 28.01
N GLU A 168 1.17 2.43 28.00
CA GLU A 168 2.27 2.21 27.08
C GLU A 168 1.77 1.59 25.79
N ILE A 169 1.94 2.30 24.68
CA ILE A 169 1.49 1.89 23.35
C ILE A 169 2.71 1.86 22.41
N GLY A 170 2.90 0.75 21.69
CA GLY A 170 3.96 0.61 20.69
C GLY A 170 4.96 -0.51 20.97
N GLY A 171 5.92 -0.70 20.04
CA GLY A 171 6.89 -1.80 20.07
C GLY A 171 6.42 -3.12 19.42
N MET A 172 5.16 -3.19 18.98
CA MET A 172 4.56 -4.31 18.24
C MET A 172 3.54 -3.76 17.23
N SER A 173 3.04 -4.60 16.31
CA SER A 173 2.00 -4.15 15.37
C SER A 173 0.70 -3.79 16.12
N SER A 174 -0.08 -2.83 15.61
CA SER A 174 -1.35 -2.43 16.25
C SER A 174 -2.31 -3.62 16.49
N PHE A 175 -2.24 -4.62 15.60
CA PHE A 175 -3.04 -5.84 15.71
C PHE A 175 -2.57 -6.79 16.83
N GLU A 176 -1.26 -6.87 17.10
CA GLU A 176 -0.70 -7.63 18.23
C GLU A 176 -1.04 -6.97 19.57
N HIS A 177 -0.96 -5.63 19.63
CA HIS A 177 -1.33 -4.91 20.85
C HIS A 177 -2.81 -5.11 21.17
N LEU A 178 -3.68 -5.00 20.16
CA LEU A 178 -5.11 -5.27 20.30
C LEU A 178 -5.38 -6.72 20.72
N GLU A 179 -4.60 -7.69 20.22
CA GLU A 179 -4.71 -9.08 20.62
C GLU A 179 -4.38 -9.30 22.09
N LEU A 180 -3.26 -8.74 22.53
CA LEU A 180 -2.80 -8.84 23.91
C LEU A 180 -3.84 -8.24 24.86
N VAL A 181 -4.34 -7.04 24.56
CA VAL A 181 -5.36 -6.36 25.37
C VAL A 181 -6.67 -7.14 25.36
N SER A 182 -7.12 -7.61 24.19
CA SER A 182 -8.36 -8.38 24.07
C SER A 182 -8.28 -9.67 24.89
N LYS A 183 -7.20 -10.45 24.75
CA LYS A 183 -7.06 -11.76 25.37
C LYS A 183 -6.72 -11.69 26.86
N ASN A 184 -5.84 -10.77 27.27
CA ASN A 184 -5.28 -10.77 28.62
C ASN A 184 -5.95 -9.76 29.57
N VAL A 185 -6.64 -8.74 29.03
CA VAL A 185 -7.27 -7.71 29.84
C VAL A 185 -8.79 -7.75 29.69
N LEU A 186 -9.30 -7.65 28.45
CA LEU A 186 -10.74 -7.58 28.22
C LEU A 186 -11.44 -8.91 28.48
N LEU A 187 -10.86 -10.04 28.06
CA LEU A 187 -11.47 -11.36 28.28
C LEU A 187 -11.64 -11.67 29.78
N PRO A 188 -10.62 -11.54 30.67
CA PRO A 188 -10.84 -11.75 32.10
C PRO A 188 -11.87 -10.79 32.73
N VAL A 189 -11.87 -9.52 32.32
CA VAL A 189 -12.84 -8.52 32.82
C VAL A 189 -14.27 -8.89 32.42
N LEU A 190 -14.46 -9.35 31.19
CA LEU A 190 -15.75 -9.80 30.66
C LEU A 190 -16.12 -11.22 31.11
N SER A 191 -15.17 -12.05 31.54
CA SER A 191 -15.43 -13.39 32.05
C SER A 191 -15.85 -13.36 33.53
N ASN A 192 -15.33 -12.42 34.32
CA ASN A 192 -15.55 -12.34 35.75
C ASN A 192 -17.05 -12.15 36.11
N GLN A 193 -17.58 -13.07 36.93
CA GLN A 193 -18.98 -13.07 37.35
C GLN A 193 -19.33 -11.88 38.24
N THR A 194 -18.40 -11.35 39.04
CA THR A 194 -18.68 -10.19 39.91
C THR A 194 -18.97 -8.92 39.11
N ASN A 195 -18.31 -8.76 37.96
CA ASN A 195 -18.56 -7.64 37.06
C ASN A 195 -19.90 -7.76 36.32
N LYS A 196 -20.43 -8.98 36.21
CA LYS A 196 -21.73 -9.26 35.57
C LYS A 196 -22.91 -9.08 36.51
N LEU A 197 -22.70 -9.00 37.82
CA LEU A 197 -23.79 -8.88 38.80
C LEU A 197 -24.69 -7.66 38.54
N ASN A 198 -24.13 -6.57 38.01
CA ASN A 198 -24.86 -5.34 37.71
C ASN A 198 -25.43 -5.31 36.28
N TRP A 199 -25.06 -6.27 35.44
CA TRP A 199 -25.49 -6.36 34.04
C TRP A 199 -26.55 -7.44 33.94
N GLY A 200 -27.73 -7.13 33.40
CA GLY A 200 -28.73 -8.17 33.18
C GLY A 200 -28.19 -9.30 32.28
N ASP A 201 -28.69 -10.53 32.46
CA ASP A 201 -28.25 -11.72 31.70
C ASP A 201 -28.23 -11.49 30.18
N LEU A 202 -29.22 -10.77 29.66
CA LEU A 202 -29.32 -10.44 28.23
C LEU A 202 -28.19 -9.51 27.77
N THR A 203 -27.93 -8.43 28.53
CA THR A 203 -26.85 -7.49 28.21
C THR A 203 -25.47 -8.12 28.32
N SER A 204 -25.24 -8.98 29.32
CA SER A 204 -23.98 -9.71 29.41
C SER A 204 -23.78 -10.63 28.20
N ARG A 205 -24.84 -11.27 27.69
CA ARG A 205 -24.76 -12.13 26.49
C ARG A 205 -24.45 -11.32 25.24
N GLU A 206 -25.11 -10.19 25.05
CA GLU A 206 -24.86 -9.31 23.89
C GLU A 206 -23.42 -8.79 23.87
N ILE A 207 -22.90 -8.35 25.02
CA ILE A 207 -21.53 -7.85 25.15
C ILE A 207 -20.53 -8.96 24.84
N THR A 208 -20.72 -10.16 25.40
CA THR A 208 -19.85 -11.31 25.11
C THR A 208 -19.91 -11.72 23.64
N ASN A 209 -21.10 -11.71 23.02
CA ASN A 209 -21.27 -11.99 21.59
C ASN A 209 -20.59 -10.94 20.69
N CYS A 210 -20.71 -9.66 21.05
CA CYS A 210 -20.06 -8.56 20.35
C CYS A 210 -18.53 -8.66 20.46
N PHE A 211 -18.02 -8.97 21.65
CA PHE A 211 -16.59 -9.18 21.89
C PHE A 211 -16.05 -10.37 21.08
N HIS A 212 -16.75 -11.51 21.08
CA HIS A 212 -16.36 -12.63 20.22
C HIS A 212 -16.47 -12.28 18.73
N SER A 213 -17.43 -11.45 18.32
CA SER A 213 -17.51 -10.95 16.94
C SER A 213 -16.32 -10.07 16.56
N LEU A 214 -15.86 -9.20 17.47
CA LEU A 214 -14.65 -8.40 17.29
C LEU A 214 -13.41 -9.28 17.14
N CYS A 215 -13.25 -10.29 18.00
CA CYS A 215 -12.15 -11.25 17.92
C CYS A 215 -12.17 -12.04 16.60
N ARG A 216 -13.36 -12.48 16.14
CA ARG A 216 -13.53 -13.17 14.85
C ARG A 216 -13.16 -12.28 13.67
N HIS A 217 -13.62 -11.03 13.66
CA HIS A 217 -13.33 -10.08 12.58
C HIS A 217 -11.81 -9.81 12.48
N ARG A 218 -11.13 -9.70 13.62
CA ARG A 218 -9.67 -9.54 13.68
C ARG A 218 -8.92 -10.74 13.10
N GLN A 219 -9.26 -11.97 13.51
CA GLN A 219 -8.62 -13.19 13.01
C GLN A 219 -8.83 -13.35 11.49
N SER A 220 -9.99 -12.94 10.98
CA SER A 220 -10.26 -12.87 9.54
C SER A 220 -9.32 -11.93 8.78
N CYS A 221 -8.82 -10.86 9.40
CA CYS A 221 -7.84 -9.96 8.77
C CYS A 221 -6.42 -10.56 8.68
N ARG A 222 -6.12 -11.63 9.43
CA ARG A 222 -4.83 -12.34 9.37
C ARG A 222 -4.85 -13.60 8.50
N ASP A 223 -5.93 -13.85 7.76
CA ASP A 223 -6.17 -15.13 7.07
C ASP A 223 -6.13 -16.36 8.03
N GLU A 224 -6.37 -16.13 9.33
CA GLU A 224 -6.43 -17.15 10.37
C GLU A 224 -7.89 -17.48 10.74
N LEU A 225 -8.18 -18.76 10.93
CA LEU A 225 -9.47 -19.28 11.37
C LEU A 225 -9.71 -18.84 12.82
N PRO A 226 -10.86 -18.19 13.09
CA PRO A 226 -11.16 -17.73 14.43
C PRO A 226 -11.25 -18.82 15.48
N THR A 227 -10.29 -18.90 16.40
CA THR A 227 -10.42 -19.78 17.56
C THR A 227 -11.28 -19.14 18.64
N PRO A 228 -12.36 -19.81 19.09
CA PRO A 228 -13.20 -19.30 20.15
C PRO A 228 -12.44 -19.38 21.47
N LEU A 229 -12.18 -18.21 22.08
CA LEU A 229 -11.57 -18.09 23.40
C LEU A 229 -12.50 -18.71 24.44
N PHE A 230 -12.14 -19.89 24.96
CA PHE A 230 -12.78 -20.48 26.14
C PHE A 230 -11.74 -20.64 27.25
N ASP A 231 -12.12 -20.30 28.48
CA ASP A 231 -11.46 -20.88 29.65
C ASP A 231 -11.92 -22.34 29.81
N ASP A 232 -10.97 -23.22 30.08
CA ASP A 232 -11.13 -24.68 30.21
C ASP A 232 -11.84 -25.10 31.52
N ASP A 233 -12.63 -24.22 32.13
CA ASP A 233 -13.29 -24.52 33.41
C ASP A 233 -14.48 -25.47 33.22
N LYS A 234 -14.17 -26.74 33.49
CA LYS A 234 -15.11 -27.82 33.81
C LYS A 234 -15.84 -27.52 35.13
N SER A 235 -16.75 -26.54 35.18
CA SER A 235 -17.50 -26.29 36.43
C SER A 235 -18.81 -25.48 36.29
N SER A 236 -19.57 -25.66 35.21
CA SER A 236 -21.00 -25.29 35.26
C SER A 236 -21.88 -26.31 34.55
N SER A 237 -22.44 -27.21 35.35
CA SER A 237 -23.55 -28.10 35.03
C SER A 237 -24.85 -27.28 34.94
N ASP A 238 -24.96 -26.44 33.90
CA ASP A 238 -26.19 -25.73 33.54
C ASP A 238 -26.57 -26.07 32.09
N GLU A 239 -27.72 -26.72 31.86
CA GLU A 239 -28.23 -27.07 30.52
C GLU A 239 -28.44 -25.84 29.61
N LYS A 240 -28.67 -24.66 30.20
CA LYS A 240 -28.72 -23.38 29.44
C LYS A 240 -27.32 -22.93 29.01
N SER A 241 -26.28 -23.21 29.80
CA SER A 241 -24.89 -22.90 29.47
C SER A 241 -24.40 -23.79 28.32
N SER A 242 -24.74 -25.09 28.33
CA SER A 242 -24.39 -26.00 27.24
C SER A 242 -25.09 -25.65 25.92
N SER A 243 -26.38 -25.29 25.94
CA SER A 243 -27.10 -24.82 24.74
C SER A 243 -26.52 -23.52 24.17
N ASN A 244 -26.18 -22.55 25.02
CA ASN A 244 -25.52 -21.31 24.60
C ASN A 244 -24.12 -21.57 24.02
N ARG A 245 -23.33 -22.46 24.64
CA ARG A 245 -22.01 -22.86 24.14
C ARG A 245 -22.11 -23.53 22.78
N LEU A 246 -23.10 -24.39 22.55
CA LEU A 246 -23.34 -25.01 21.24
C LEU A 246 -23.66 -23.96 20.18
N SER A 247 -24.56 -23.00 20.45
CA SER A 247 -24.90 -21.94 19.49
C SER A 247 -23.69 -21.06 19.09
N LEU A 248 -22.77 -20.81 20.03
CA LEU A 248 -21.52 -20.08 19.79
C LEU A 248 -20.54 -20.88 18.93
N LEU A 249 -20.42 -22.18 19.18
CA LEU A 249 -19.60 -23.10 18.40
C LEU A 249 -20.13 -23.23 16.97
N GLU A 250 -21.45 -23.32 16.79
CA GLU A 250 -22.09 -23.31 15.48
C GLU A 250 -21.85 -22.00 14.72
N GLY A 251 -21.98 -20.85 15.40
CA GLY A 251 -21.62 -19.54 14.84
C GLY A 251 -20.15 -19.43 14.41
N THR A 252 -19.26 -20.12 15.13
CA THR A 252 -17.83 -20.19 14.81
C THR A 252 -17.59 -21.05 13.57
N ILE A 253 -18.20 -22.24 13.47
CA ILE A 253 -18.14 -23.08 12.26
C ILE A 253 -18.70 -22.34 11.04
N LEU A 254 -19.79 -21.58 11.20
CA LEU A 254 -20.34 -20.78 10.11
C LEU A 254 -19.34 -19.72 9.63
N THR A 255 -18.61 -19.10 10.55
CA THR A 255 -17.57 -18.12 10.22
C THR A 255 -16.40 -18.79 9.48
N TRP A 256 -15.91 -19.93 9.98
CA TRP A 256 -14.88 -20.73 9.30
C TRP A 256 -15.32 -21.14 7.90
N THR A 257 -16.55 -21.61 7.77
CA THR A 257 -17.13 -22.03 6.49
C THR A 257 -17.14 -20.87 5.49
N LYS A 258 -17.53 -19.66 5.93
CA LYS A 258 -17.52 -18.46 5.08
C LYS A 258 -16.11 -18.08 4.65
N GLN A 259 -15.15 -18.07 5.58
CA GLN A 259 -13.76 -17.73 5.28
C GLN A 259 -13.11 -18.74 4.32
N ILE A 260 -13.24 -20.03 4.60
CA ILE A 260 -12.69 -21.09 3.74
C ILE A 260 -13.32 -21.01 2.34
N LYS A 261 -14.64 -20.84 2.25
CA LYS A 261 -15.32 -20.65 0.96
C LYS A 261 -14.84 -19.39 0.22
N SER A 262 -14.53 -18.31 0.92
CA SER A 262 -13.95 -17.10 0.32
C SER A 262 -12.61 -17.41 -0.34
N VAL A 263 -11.71 -18.12 0.35
CA VAL A 263 -10.39 -18.51 -0.20
C VAL A 263 -10.53 -19.49 -1.37
N LEU A 264 -11.43 -20.47 -1.26
CA LEU A 264 -11.68 -21.44 -2.35
C LEU A 264 -12.22 -20.77 -3.61
N LYS A 265 -13.09 -19.76 -3.47
CA LYS A 265 -13.71 -19.01 -4.57
C LYS A 265 -12.77 -18.05 -5.30
N GLN A 266 -11.55 -17.82 -4.80
CA GLN A 266 -10.59 -16.94 -5.47
C GLN A 266 -10.23 -17.50 -6.84
N ASP A 267 -10.40 -16.69 -7.88
CA ASP A 267 -10.18 -17.04 -9.28
C ASP A 267 -9.00 -16.23 -9.83
N PRO A 268 -7.96 -16.88 -10.43
CA PRO A 268 -6.86 -16.17 -11.09
C PRO A 268 -7.35 -15.22 -12.20
N GLU A 269 -8.42 -15.58 -12.92
CA GLU A 269 -8.96 -14.78 -14.03
C GLU A 269 -9.71 -13.52 -13.59
N ALA A 270 -9.94 -13.33 -12.28
CA ALA A 270 -10.81 -12.27 -11.78
C ALA A 270 -10.36 -10.86 -12.24
N GLN A 271 -9.05 -10.61 -12.28
CA GLN A 271 -8.52 -9.31 -12.68
C GLN A 271 -8.68 -9.04 -14.18
N LEU A 272 -8.44 -10.07 -15.01
CA LEU A 272 -8.65 -9.98 -16.47
C LEU A 272 -10.13 -9.78 -16.81
N LYS A 273 -11.04 -10.47 -16.10
CA LYS A 273 -12.50 -10.31 -16.26
C LYS A 273 -12.99 -8.90 -15.91
N LEU A 274 -12.30 -8.22 -15.00
CA LEU A 274 -12.59 -6.82 -14.63
C LEU A 274 -12.02 -5.80 -15.64
N GLY A 275 -11.41 -6.26 -16.72
CA GLY A 275 -10.79 -5.40 -17.73
C GLY A 275 -9.45 -4.80 -17.31
N MET A 276 -8.84 -5.29 -16.23
CA MET A 276 -7.49 -4.88 -15.86
C MET A 276 -6.46 -5.56 -16.77
N HIS A 277 -5.23 -5.02 -16.77
CA HIS A 277 -4.11 -5.55 -17.55
C HIS A 277 -2.98 -6.03 -16.63
N PRO A 278 -3.19 -7.14 -15.88
CA PRO A 278 -2.14 -7.68 -15.03
C PRO A 278 -0.95 -8.19 -15.85
N THR A 279 0.22 -8.15 -15.21
CA THR A 279 1.48 -8.75 -15.70
C THR A 279 1.62 -10.17 -15.13
N PRO A 280 2.47 -11.03 -15.70
CA PRO A 280 2.52 -12.45 -15.33
C PRO A 280 3.05 -12.72 -13.91
N ASP A 281 3.61 -11.69 -13.26
CA ASP A 281 3.97 -11.73 -11.83
C ASP A 281 2.74 -11.88 -10.93
N VAL A 282 1.59 -11.35 -11.38
CA VAL A 282 0.33 -11.38 -10.64
C VAL A 282 -0.17 -12.82 -10.51
N GLU A 283 -0.14 -13.60 -11.59
CA GLU A 283 -0.51 -15.03 -11.55
C GLU A 283 0.42 -15.82 -10.60
N ILE A 284 1.74 -15.56 -10.64
CA ILE A 284 2.69 -16.21 -9.72
C ILE A 284 2.39 -15.83 -8.27
N ALA A 285 2.19 -14.53 -8.00
CA ALA A 285 1.88 -14.03 -6.66
C ALA A 285 0.54 -14.57 -6.15
N PHE A 286 -0.46 -14.68 -7.03
CA PHE A 286 -1.76 -15.27 -6.74
C PHE A 286 -1.63 -16.71 -6.27
N TRP A 287 -0.93 -17.57 -7.03
CA TRP A 287 -0.77 -18.97 -6.66
C TRP A 287 0.07 -19.14 -5.38
N LYS A 288 1.11 -18.32 -5.19
CA LYS A 288 1.88 -18.29 -3.93
C LYS A 288 0.98 -17.92 -2.74
N LYS A 289 0.18 -16.87 -2.87
CA LYS A 289 -0.76 -16.43 -1.82
C LYS A 289 -1.82 -17.51 -1.54
N LYS A 290 -2.44 -18.06 -2.58
CA LYS A 290 -3.48 -19.10 -2.45
C LYS A 290 -2.92 -20.37 -1.80
N SER A 291 -1.71 -20.78 -2.18
CA SER A 291 -0.97 -21.89 -1.56
C SER A 291 -0.70 -21.62 -0.07
N ASN A 292 -0.14 -20.45 0.27
CA ASN A 292 0.15 -20.09 1.67
C ASN A 292 -1.12 -20.08 2.54
N ASN A 293 -2.19 -19.45 2.05
CA ASN A 293 -3.46 -19.37 2.78
C ASN A 293 -4.07 -20.75 2.98
N LEU A 294 -4.10 -21.61 1.95
CA LEU A 294 -4.63 -22.97 2.07
C LEU A 294 -3.78 -23.88 2.96
N ASN A 295 -2.45 -23.74 2.95
CA ASN A 295 -1.57 -24.46 3.87
C ASN A 295 -1.82 -24.01 5.31
N SER A 296 -1.92 -22.70 5.57
CA SER A 296 -2.21 -22.16 6.90
C SER A 296 -3.57 -22.63 7.43
N ILE A 297 -4.62 -22.54 6.60
CA ILE A 297 -5.96 -23.06 6.94
C ILE A 297 -5.88 -24.56 7.24
N PHE A 298 -5.15 -25.34 6.45
CA PHE A 298 -5.02 -26.78 6.66
C PHE A 298 -4.28 -27.13 7.96
N GLU A 299 -3.26 -26.37 8.34
CA GLU A 299 -2.58 -26.51 9.63
C GLU A 299 -3.51 -26.19 10.79
N GLN A 300 -4.26 -25.09 10.69
CA GLN A 300 -5.22 -24.68 11.72
C GLN A 300 -6.35 -25.71 11.88
N LEU A 301 -6.90 -26.25 10.78
CA LEU A 301 -7.92 -27.32 10.82
C LEU A 301 -7.42 -28.59 11.52
N GLN A 302 -6.10 -28.83 11.50
CA GLN A 302 -5.49 -29.95 12.20
C GLN A 302 -5.17 -29.67 13.67
N SER A 303 -5.25 -28.41 14.11
CA SER A 303 -4.92 -28.02 15.48
C SER A 303 -5.79 -28.78 16.50
N PRO A 304 -5.24 -29.09 17.69
CA PRO A 304 -5.97 -29.83 18.72
C PRO A 304 -7.22 -29.07 19.18
N GLU A 305 -7.19 -27.74 19.14
CA GLU A 305 -8.30 -26.87 19.52
C GLU A 305 -9.49 -27.01 18.55
N ILE A 306 -9.25 -26.92 17.24
CA ILE A 306 -10.30 -27.11 16.23
C ILE A 306 -10.82 -28.56 16.25
N ARG A 307 -9.95 -29.56 16.39
CA ARG A 307 -10.37 -30.96 16.51
C ARG A 307 -11.23 -31.23 17.76
N ARG A 308 -10.99 -30.51 18.86
CA ARG A 308 -11.82 -30.60 20.06
C ARG A 308 -13.20 -30.00 19.82
N ILE A 309 -13.27 -28.82 19.19
CA ILE A 309 -14.54 -28.17 18.82
C ILE A 309 -15.38 -29.06 17.91
N LEU A 310 -14.76 -29.68 16.89
CA LEU A 310 -15.45 -30.59 15.98
C LEU A 310 -16.00 -31.83 16.71
N ARG A 311 -15.26 -32.37 17.68
CA ARG A 311 -15.75 -33.51 18.50
C ARG A 311 -16.96 -33.15 19.34
N VAL A 312 -16.93 -32.02 20.03
CA VAL A 312 -18.07 -31.55 20.85
C VAL A 312 -19.32 -31.33 19.99
N LEU A 313 -19.17 -30.79 18.78
CA LEU A 313 -20.29 -30.58 17.87
C LEU A 313 -20.82 -31.87 17.23
N ASP A 314 -19.96 -32.87 17.02
CA ASP A 314 -20.35 -34.20 16.53
C ASP A 314 -21.10 -34.99 17.59
N GLU A 315 -20.64 -34.93 18.85
CA GLU A 315 -21.35 -35.50 20.02
C GLU A 315 -22.73 -34.87 20.22
N ALA A 316 -22.86 -33.57 19.93
CA ALA A 316 -24.13 -32.85 19.96
C ALA A 316 -25.02 -33.06 18.72
N GLN A 317 -24.61 -33.92 17.76
CA GLN A 317 -25.33 -34.21 16.51
C GLN A 317 -25.64 -32.95 15.68
N SER A 318 -24.73 -31.96 15.67
CA SER A 318 -24.94 -30.71 14.93
C SER A 318 -24.96 -30.96 13.41
N THR A 319 -25.95 -30.37 12.73
CA THR A 319 -26.13 -30.52 11.27
C THR A 319 -24.96 -29.95 10.45
N TYR A 320 -24.13 -29.08 11.03
CA TYR A 320 -23.03 -28.40 10.35
C TYR A 320 -21.78 -29.27 10.14
N CYS A 321 -21.60 -30.32 10.95
CA CYS A 321 -20.39 -31.16 10.92
C CYS A 321 -20.20 -31.88 9.56
N THR A 322 -21.27 -32.39 8.97
CA THR A 322 -21.21 -33.11 7.68
C THR A 322 -20.82 -32.19 6.53
N ALA A 323 -21.38 -30.97 6.48
CA ALA A 323 -21.05 -29.96 5.49
C ALA A 323 -19.61 -29.46 5.66
N PHE A 324 -19.16 -29.28 6.90
CA PHE A 324 -17.80 -28.87 7.20
C PHE A 324 -16.77 -29.95 6.83
N ALA A 325 -17.07 -31.23 7.06
CA ALA A 325 -16.20 -32.34 6.64
C ALA A 325 -16.00 -32.40 5.12
N ARG A 326 -17.05 -32.11 4.33
CA ARG A 326 -16.94 -31.96 2.87
C ARG A 326 -16.02 -30.79 2.50
N LEU A 327 -16.19 -29.65 3.16
CA LEU A 327 -15.35 -28.48 2.96
C LEU A 327 -13.87 -28.76 3.25
N CYS A 328 -13.56 -29.51 4.30
CA CYS A 328 -12.18 -29.94 4.59
C CYS A 328 -11.56 -30.77 3.46
N LYS A 329 -12.35 -31.63 2.80
CA LYS A 329 -11.89 -32.39 1.62
C LYS A 329 -11.62 -31.46 0.42
N GLU A 330 -12.49 -30.49 0.18
CA GLU A 330 -12.28 -29.46 -0.86
C GLU A 330 -11.00 -28.66 -0.61
N VAL A 331 -10.76 -28.23 0.64
CA VAL A 331 -9.52 -27.55 1.04
C VAL A 331 -8.30 -28.42 0.77
N TYR A 332 -8.35 -29.71 1.12
CA TYR A 332 -7.23 -30.63 0.87
C TYR A 332 -6.90 -30.73 -0.62
N SER A 333 -7.90 -30.92 -1.47
CA SER A 333 -7.71 -31.00 -2.93
C SER A 333 -7.19 -29.67 -3.49
N ALA A 334 -7.78 -28.54 -3.11
CA ALA A 334 -7.35 -27.21 -3.56
C ALA A 334 -5.93 -26.87 -3.09
N ARG A 335 -5.53 -27.34 -1.91
CA ARG A 335 -4.17 -27.16 -1.38
C ARG A 335 -3.15 -27.93 -2.22
N LEU A 336 -3.43 -29.19 -2.54
CA LEU A 336 -2.56 -29.99 -3.40
C LEU A 336 -2.38 -29.34 -4.77
N GLU A 337 -3.47 -28.86 -5.35
CA GLU A 337 -3.47 -28.14 -6.62
C GLU A 337 -2.62 -26.86 -6.55
N ALA A 338 -2.87 -26.00 -5.56
CA ALA A 338 -2.14 -24.74 -5.40
C ALA A 338 -0.63 -24.97 -5.18
N ASN A 339 -0.26 -25.96 -4.37
CA ASN A 339 1.14 -26.30 -4.11
C ASN A 339 1.84 -26.85 -5.38
N ASP A 340 1.14 -27.68 -6.16
CA ASP A 340 1.67 -28.20 -7.43
C ASP A 340 1.88 -27.06 -8.44
N ASN A 341 0.93 -26.14 -8.55
CA ASN A 341 1.05 -24.97 -9.42
C ASN A 341 2.24 -24.08 -9.04
N VAL A 342 2.40 -23.75 -7.75
CA VAL A 342 3.54 -22.95 -7.28
C VAL A 342 4.87 -23.63 -7.62
N ARG A 343 4.95 -24.96 -7.45
CA ARG A 343 6.15 -25.72 -7.79
C ARG A 343 6.48 -25.63 -9.29
N HIS A 344 5.47 -25.77 -10.15
CA HIS A 344 5.65 -25.76 -11.59
C HIS A 344 5.87 -24.35 -12.17
N LEU A 345 5.29 -23.31 -11.59
CA LEU A 345 5.47 -21.91 -12.02
C LEU A 345 6.81 -21.31 -11.57
N ARG A 346 7.43 -21.84 -10.51
CA ARG A 346 8.70 -21.32 -9.96
C ARG A 346 9.83 -21.11 -10.99
N PRO A 347 10.09 -22.03 -11.95
CA PRO A 347 11.13 -21.82 -12.97
C PRO A 347 10.83 -20.65 -13.91
N LEU A 348 9.56 -20.29 -14.07
CA LEU A 348 9.11 -19.21 -14.95
C LEU A 348 9.39 -17.82 -14.36
N GLU A 349 9.42 -17.70 -13.03
CA GLU A 349 9.61 -16.44 -12.29
C GLU A 349 10.86 -15.67 -12.75
N LYS A 350 11.99 -16.38 -12.93
CA LYS A 350 13.23 -15.77 -13.44
C LYS A 350 13.05 -15.11 -14.82
N TRP A 351 12.27 -15.74 -15.69
CA TRP A 351 12.08 -15.26 -17.06
C TRP A 351 11.02 -14.16 -17.14
N ILE A 352 10.03 -14.20 -16.26
CA ILE A 352 9.06 -13.12 -16.10
C ILE A 352 9.74 -11.85 -15.57
N ASN A 353 10.62 -11.96 -14.57
CA ASN A 353 11.39 -10.81 -14.10
C ASN A 353 12.24 -10.21 -15.24
N LYS A 354 12.91 -11.06 -16.04
CA LYS A 354 13.61 -10.61 -17.25
C LYS A 354 12.67 -9.95 -18.26
N LEU A 355 11.46 -10.48 -18.48
CA LEU A 355 10.48 -9.87 -19.38
C LEU A 355 10.13 -8.44 -18.93
N ASN A 356 10.04 -8.19 -17.62
CA ASN A 356 9.65 -6.91 -17.04
C ASN A 356 10.79 -5.89 -16.85
N GLU A 357 12.04 -6.34 -16.78
CA GLU A 357 13.21 -5.50 -16.45
C GLU A 357 14.21 -5.33 -17.60
N GLU A 358 14.28 -6.27 -18.54
CA GLU A 358 15.27 -6.26 -19.63
C GLU A 358 14.92 -5.22 -20.71
N ASP A 359 15.94 -4.75 -21.44
CA ASP A 359 15.76 -3.80 -22.54
C ASP A 359 14.84 -4.35 -23.63
N PHE A 360 13.97 -3.50 -24.16
CA PHE A 360 12.92 -3.91 -25.08
C PHE A 360 13.44 -4.67 -26.32
N GLY A 361 14.54 -4.22 -26.92
CA GLY A 361 15.15 -4.91 -28.07
C GLY A 361 15.68 -6.32 -27.75
N ASN A 362 16.08 -6.57 -26.49
CA ASN A 362 16.63 -7.84 -26.03
C ASN A 362 15.56 -8.85 -25.59
N LEU A 363 14.29 -8.43 -25.46
CA LEU A 363 13.17 -9.30 -25.04
C LEU A 363 12.99 -10.52 -25.97
N THR A 364 13.38 -10.42 -27.23
CA THR A 364 13.32 -11.53 -28.19
C THR A 364 14.10 -12.78 -27.75
N THR A 365 15.13 -12.60 -26.92
CA THR A 365 15.94 -13.69 -26.36
C THR A 365 15.22 -14.44 -25.23
N VAL A 366 14.27 -13.78 -24.56
CA VAL A 366 13.52 -14.30 -23.40
C VAL A 366 12.35 -15.19 -23.83
N PHE A 367 11.76 -14.93 -25.00
CA PHE A 367 10.53 -15.62 -25.43
C PHE A 367 10.69 -17.13 -25.60
N LYS A 368 11.79 -17.59 -26.20
CA LYS A 368 12.00 -19.02 -26.45
C LYS A 368 12.19 -19.82 -25.15
N PRO A 369 13.08 -19.44 -24.22
CA PRO A 369 13.17 -20.09 -22.91
C PRO A 369 11.86 -20.08 -22.14
N MET A 370 11.14 -18.94 -22.13
CA MET A 370 9.89 -18.78 -21.40
C MET A 370 8.79 -19.72 -21.91
N LEU A 371 8.57 -19.76 -23.24
CA LEU A 371 7.58 -20.64 -23.86
C LEU A 371 7.98 -22.12 -23.78
N HIS A 372 9.28 -22.41 -23.76
CA HIS A 372 9.75 -23.78 -23.52
C HIS A 372 9.40 -24.26 -22.12
N ILE A 373 9.60 -23.43 -21.09
CA ILE A 373 9.20 -23.75 -19.73
C ILE A 373 7.69 -23.91 -19.64
N LEU A 374 6.92 -23.05 -20.30
CA LEU A 374 5.47 -23.18 -20.37
C LEU A 374 5.02 -24.52 -20.97
N MET A 375 5.67 -24.96 -22.05
CA MET A 375 5.46 -26.28 -22.64
C MET A 375 5.82 -27.43 -21.65
N LEU A 376 6.92 -27.31 -20.92
CA LEU A 376 7.30 -28.32 -19.92
C LEU A 376 6.31 -28.36 -18.74
N ILE A 377 5.83 -27.20 -18.29
CA ILE A 377 4.78 -27.10 -17.28
C ILE A 377 3.52 -27.80 -17.77
N TRP A 378 3.10 -27.52 -19.01
CA TRP A 378 1.94 -28.15 -19.63
C TRP A 378 2.06 -29.68 -19.71
N LYS A 379 3.26 -30.18 -20.02
CA LYS A 379 3.54 -31.62 -20.15
C LYS A 379 3.58 -32.36 -18.82
N HIS A 380 4.11 -31.72 -17.76
CA HIS A 380 4.42 -32.41 -16.50
C HIS A 380 3.50 -32.04 -15.33
N SER A 381 2.83 -30.89 -15.36
CA SER A 381 1.91 -30.50 -14.30
C SER A 381 0.60 -31.28 -14.40
N LYS A 382 0.10 -31.71 -13.24
CA LYS A 382 -1.19 -32.40 -13.13
C LYS A 382 -2.37 -31.45 -13.11
N HIS A 383 -2.12 -30.20 -12.74
CA HIS A 383 -3.15 -29.20 -12.49
C HIS A 383 -3.00 -27.99 -13.43
N TYR A 384 -1.77 -27.61 -13.80
CA TYR A 384 -1.46 -26.49 -14.68
C TYR A 384 -1.37 -26.90 -16.16
N ASN A 385 -2.29 -27.75 -16.62
CA ASN A 385 -2.40 -28.22 -17.99
C ASN A 385 -3.79 -27.93 -18.59
N THR A 386 -4.42 -26.84 -18.17
CA THR A 386 -5.77 -26.45 -18.58
C THR A 386 -5.75 -25.24 -19.52
N PRO A 387 -6.58 -25.22 -20.59
CA PRO A 387 -6.59 -24.12 -21.57
C PRO A 387 -6.80 -22.74 -20.93
N ASN A 388 -7.66 -22.64 -19.93
CA ASN A 388 -7.94 -21.41 -19.19
C ASN A 388 -6.68 -20.78 -18.58
N ARG A 389 -5.86 -21.57 -17.87
CA ARG A 389 -4.62 -21.07 -17.24
C ARG A 389 -3.58 -20.65 -18.27
N LEU A 390 -3.54 -21.35 -19.40
CA LEU A 390 -2.69 -20.97 -20.52
C LEU A 390 -3.12 -19.62 -21.09
N VAL A 391 -4.43 -19.38 -21.25
CA VAL A 391 -4.98 -18.11 -21.73
C VAL A 391 -4.56 -16.97 -20.80
N VAL A 392 -4.80 -17.11 -19.49
CA VAL A 392 -4.44 -16.08 -18.48
C VAL A 392 -2.97 -15.72 -18.61
N LEU A 393 -2.09 -16.72 -18.49
CA LEU A 393 -0.66 -16.47 -18.42
C LEU A 393 -0.11 -15.86 -19.71
N VAL A 394 -0.60 -16.30 -20.88
CA VAL A 394 -0.16 -15.73 -22.16
C VAL A 394 -0.73 -14.33 -22.39
N GLN A 395 -1.97 -14.05 -21.99
CA GLN A 395 -2.52 -12.69 -22.04
C GLN A 395 -1.74 -11.74 -21.13
N GLU A 396 -1.35 -12.19 -19.94
CA GLU A 396 -0.51 -11.41 -19.04
C GLU A 396 0.90 -11.18 -19.61
N MET A 397 1.50 -12.18 -20.27
CA MET A 397 2.75 -11.99 -21.02
C MET A 397 2.60 -10.94 -22.13
N CYS A 398 1.50 -10.98 -22.89
CA CYS A 398 1.18 -9.94 -23.88
C CYS A 398 1.08 -8.55 -23.22
N ASN A 399 0.44 -8.45 -22.06
CA ASN A 399 0.31 -7.18 -21.33
C ASN A 399 1.68 -6.64 -20.91
N SER A 400 2.55 -7.48 -20.36
CA SER A 400 3.92 -7.10 -20.00
C SER A 400 4.73 -6.60 -21.20
N ILE A 401 4.61 -7.25 -22.37
CA ILE A 401 5.25 -6.78 -23.61
C ILE A 401 4.75 -5.40 -24.03
N ILE A 402 3.43 -5.16 -23.93
CA ILE A 402 2.82 -3.86 -24.26
C ILE A 402 3.27 -2.78 -23.27
N ASP A 403 3.33 -3.09 -21.98
CA ASP A 403 3.81 -2.15 -20.96
C ASP A 403 5.29 -1.80 -21.17
N GLN A 404 6.12 -2.77 -21.54
CA GLN A 404 7.51 -2.54 -21.91
C GLN A 404 7.64 -1.68 -23.18
N ALA A 405 6.78 -1.91 -24.18
CA ALA A 405 6.77 -1.10 -25.41
C ALA A 405 6.38 0.37 -25.12
N HIS A 406 5.42 0.58 -24.21
CA HIS A 406 5.03 1.93 -23.76
C HIS A 406 6.13 2.65 -22.97
N ARG A 407 7.02 1.90 -22.30
CA ARG A 407 8.19 2.49 -21.63
C ARG A 407 9.30 2.84 -22.60
N SER A 408 9.50 2.04 -23.65
CA SER A 408 10.51 2.32 -24.67
C SER A 408 10.09 3.44 -25.63
N ILE A 409 8.80 3.55 -25.94
CA ILE A 409 8.27 4.51 -26.91
C ILE A 409 7.11 5.31 -26.32
N SER A 410 7.26 6.64 -26.32
CA SER A 410 6.17 7.58 -26.06
C SER A 410 5.73 8.31 -27.33
N GLY A 411 4.43 8.58 -27.46
CA GLY A 411 3.89 9.38 -28.57
C GLY A 411 4.50 10.78 -28.61
N GLU A 412 4.68 11.43 -27.46
CA GLU A 412 5.32 12.75 -27.37
C GLU A 412 6.77 12.70 -27.88
N GLN A 413 7.48 11.61 -27.58
CA GLN A 413 8.85 11.41 -28.04
C GLN A 413 8.90 11.22 -29.56
N ILE A 414 7.94 10.48 -30.15
CA ILE A 414 7.84 10.32 -31.60
C ILE A 414 7.62 11.68 -32.28
N PHE A 415 6.66 12.48 -31.80
CA PHE A 415 6.41 13.80 -32.38
C PHE A 415 7.60 14.74 -32.21
N SER A 416 8.27 14.72 -31.05
CA SER A 416 9.50 15.50 -30.85
C SER A 416 10.62 15.08 -31.80
N LEU A 417 10.78 13.79 -32.09
CA LEU A 417 11.77 13.30 -33.07
C LEU A 417 11.41 13.76 -34.48
N ILE A 418 10.12 13.80 -34.83
CA ILE A 418 9.66 14.32 -36.12
C ILE A 418 9.97 15.82 -36.26
N ASP A 419 9.67 16.62 -35.24
CA ASP A 419 9.89 18.07 -35.23
C ASP A 419 11.38 18.43 -35.35
N ASN A 420 12.26 17.60 -34.78
CA ASN A 420 13.72 17.77 -34.82
C ASN A 420 14.37 17.25 -36.12
N GLU A 421 13.58 16.89 -37.15
CA GLU A 421 14.04 16.25 -38.41
C GLU A 421 14.70 14.86 -38.20
N GLU A 422 14.49 14.21 -37.06
CA GLU A 422 15.01 12.88 -36.68
C GLU A 422 13.98 11.75 -36.85
N ALA A 423 12.99 11.95 -37.73
CA ALA A 423 11.89 11.00 -37.95
C ALA A 423 12.35 9.57 -38.34
N ASN A 424 13.55 9.40 -38.91
CA ASN A 424 14.11 8.07 -39.21
C ASN A 424 14.33 7.23 -37.93
N VAL A 425 14.74 7.86 -36.83
CA VAL A 425 14.92 7.18 -35.53
C VAL A 425 13.58 6.69 -35.00
N ALA A 426 12.54 7.51 -35.09
CA ALA A 426 11.18 7.11 -34.69
C ALA A 426 10.67 5.91 -35.49
N VAL A 427 10.97 5.85 -36.80
CA VAL A 427 10.65 4.68 -37.65
C VAL A 427 11.39 3.42 -37.21
N GLU A 428 12.67 3.52 -36.84
CA GLU A 428 13.46 2.39 -36.36
C GLU A 428 12.94 1.84 -35.02
N GLU A 429 12.60 2.73 -34.09
CA GLU A 429 12.01 2.37 -32.79
C GLU A 429 10.66 1.66 -32.97
N LEU A 430 9.74 2.26 -33.73
CA LEU A 430 8.41 1.67 -34.03
C LEU A 430 8.54 0.32 -34.76
N SER A 431 9.47 0.22 -35.71
CA SER A 431 9.78 -1.04 -36.39
C SER A 431 10.31 -2.09 -35.42
N THR A 432 11.08 -1.70 -34.42
CA THR A 432 11.60 -2.60 -33.39
C THR A 432 10.47 -3.12 -32.50
N VAL A 433 9.52 -2.27 -32.08
CA VAL A 433 8.30 -2.68 -31.37
C VAL A 433 7.52 -3.75 -32.13
N LEU A 434 7.20 -3.48 -33.40
CA LEU A 434 6.46 -4.42 -34.23
C LEU A 434 7.22 -5.74 -34.43
N LYS A 435 8.55 -5.68 -34.63
CA LYS A 435 9.40 -6.88 -34.72
C LYS A 435 9.36 -7.73 -33.45
N VAL A 436 9.48 -7.11 -32.27
CA VAL A 436 9.46 -7.81 -30.98
C VAL A 436 8.10 -8.45 -30.73
N CYS A 437 7.00 -7.70 -30.90
CA CYS A 437 5.63 -8.22 -30.73
C CYS A 437 5.34 -9.37 -31.71
N GLY A 438 5.70 -9.20 -32.99
CA GLY A 438 5.55 -10.24 -34.01
C GLY A 438 6.40 -11.48 -33.71
N LYS A 439 7.62 -11.30 -33.18
CA LYS A 439 8.49 -12.42 -32.76
C LYS A 439 7.89 -13.22 -31.62
N PHE A 440 7.25 -12.58 -30.64
CA PHE A 440 6.54 -13.28 -29.57
C PHE A 440 5.41 -14.15 -30.14
N LYS A 441 4.53 -13.57 -30.97
CA LYS A 441 3.43 -14.32 -31.62
C LYS A 441 3.94 -15.51 -32.42
N LYS A 442 4.96 -15.32 -33.25
CA LYS A 442 5.57 -16.39 -34.03
C LYS A 442 6.12 -17.50 -33.14
N THR A 443 6.86 -17.13 -32.10
CA THR A 443 7.44 -18.11 -31.17
C THR A 443 6.34 -18.89 -30.44
N TYR A 444 5.25 -18.24 -30.02
CA TYR A 444 4.10 -18.93 -29.44
C TYR A 444 3.48 -19.95 -30.40
N LEU A 445 3.25 -19.57 -31.67
CA LEU A 445 2.68 -20.46 -32.68
C LEU A 445 3.61 -21.66 -32.98
N ASP A 446 4.91 -21.42 -33.03
CA ASP A 446 5.91 -22.49 -33.19
C ASP A 446 5.82 -23.49 -32.01
N TYR A 447 5.71 -23.01 -30.77
CA TYR A 447 5.54 -23.87 -29.59
C TYR A 447 4.17 -24.55 -29.55
N LYS A 448 3.10 -23.88 -29.99
CA LYS A 448 1.77 -24.49 -30.14
C LYS A 448 1.80 -25.71 -31.06
N ALA A 449 2.47 -25.58 -32.22
CA ALA A 449 2.65 -26.68 -33.16
C ALA A 449 3.49 -27.81 -32.54
N ARG A 450 4.57 -27.48 -31.81
CA ARG A 450 5.38 -28.48 -31.11
C ARG A 450 4.62 -29.23 -30.02
N VAL A 451 3.79 -28.54 -29.24
CA VAL A 451 2.95 -29.17 -28.21
C VAL A 451 1.97 -30.16 -28.83
N ALA A 452 1.39 -29.83 -29.99
CA ALA A 452 0.52 -30.76 -30.71
C ALA A 452 1.24 -32.04 -31.16
N THR A 453 2.55 -32.00 -31.36
CA THR A 453 3.36 -33.18 -31.74
C THR A 453 4.01 -33.91 -30.57
N GLU A 454 4.43 -33.19 -29.52
CA GLU A 454 5.30 -33.71 -28.45
C GLU A 454 4.57 -33.99 -27.12
N CYS A 455 3.30 -33.59 -27.01
CA CYS A 455 2.48 -33.73 -25.81
C CYS A 455 1.16 -34.45 -26.11
N ASP A 456 0.63 -35.17 -25.13
CA ASP A 456 -0.64 -35.92 -25.28
C ASP A 456 -1.86 -35.00 -25.41
N HIS A 457 -1.76 -33.75 -24.93
CA HIS A 457 -2.83 -32.77 -24.94
C HIS A 457 -2.38 -31.48 -25.63
N GLU A 458 -3.14 -31.05 -26.63
CA GLU A 458 -2.85 -29.84 -27.41
C GLU A 458 -3.25 -28.55 -26.67
N TRP A 459 -2.63 -27.44 -27.07
CA TRP A 459 -3.08 -26.10 -26.69
C TRP A 459 -4.33 -25.70 -27.49
N ASN A 460 -5.48 -26.25 -27.11
CA ASN A 460 -6.77 -25.93 -27.73
C ASN A 460 -7.30 -24.56 -27.27
N VAL A 461 -6.65 -23.49 -27.74
CA VAL A 461 -6.98 -22.10 -27.43
C VAL A 461 -7.20 -21.31 -28.72
N HIS A 462 -8.23 -20.46 -28.72
CA HIS A 462 -8.53 -19.55 -29.82
C HIS A 462 -7.51 -18.40 -29.86
N ASN A 463 -6.66 -18.38 -30.89
CA ASN A 463 -5.56 -17.41 -31.02
C ASN A 463 -6.06 -15.95 -31.03
N GLY A 464 -7.23 -15.67 -31.62
CA GLY A 464 -7.76 -14.32 -31.69
C GLY A 464 -8.11 -13.73 -30.31
N ALA A 465 -8.58 -14.56 -29.37
CA ALA A 465 -8.89 -14.09 -28.02
C ALA A 465 -7.62 -13.90 -27.18
N LEU A 466 -6.58 -14.68 -27.47
CA LEU A 466 -5.28 -14.62 -26.81
C LEU A 466 -4.52 -13.34 -27.15
N PHE A 467 -4.56 -12.94 -28.42
CA PHE A 467 -3.77 -11.82 -28.95
C PHE A 467 -4.57 -10.54 -29.20
N ALA A 468 -5.89 -10.51 -28.98
CA ALA A 468 -6.74 -9.36 -29.30
C ALA A 468 -6.15 -7.99 -28.90
N ARG A 469 -5.67 -7.87 -27.66
CA ARG A 469 -5.07 -6.62 -27.15
C ARG A 469 -3.72 -6.31 -27.81
N LEU A 470 -2.87 -7.33 -28.01
CA LEU A 470 -1.58 -7.18 -28.68
C LEU A 470 -1.75 -6.81 -30.15
N ASP A 471 -2.76 -7.37 -30.81
CA ASP A 471 -3.07 -7.10 -32.21
C ASP A 471 -3.58 -5.67 -32.38
N CYS A 472 -4.51 -5.22 -31.55
CA CYS A 472 -4.95 -3.83 -31.53
C CYS A 472 -3.79 -2.84 -31.24
N PHE A 473 -2.86 -3.21 -30.34
CA PHE A 473 -1.66 -2.41 -30.09
C PHE A 473 -0.74 -2.34 -31.32
N MET A 474 -0.46 -3.48 -31.97
CA MET A 474 0.37 -3.52 -33.17
C MET A 474 -0.26 -2.75 -34.35
N GLU A 475 -1.58 -2.84 -34.54
CA GLU A 475 -2.30 -2.04 -35.56
C GLU A 475 -2.08 -0.55 -35.35
N ARG A 476 -2.24 -0.06 -34.12
CA ARG A 476 -1.95 1.35 -33.79
C ARG A 476 -0.50 1.73 -34.04
N CYS A 477 0.45 0.85 -33.74
CA CYS A 477 1.87 1.08 -34.05
C CYS A 477 2.14 1.11 -35.56
N HIS A 478 1.44 0.28 -36.35
CA HIS A 478 1.51 0.31 -37.81
C HIS A 478 0.98 1.63 -38.37
N ASP A 479 -0.17 2.12 -37.90
CA ASP A 479 -0.73 3.40 -38.34
C ASP A 479 0.26 4.57 -38.10
N VAL A 480 0.86 4.60 -36.91
CA VAL A 480 1.86 5.64 -36.56
C VAL A 480 3.15 5.49 -37.36
N LEU A 481 3.58 4.24 -37.62
CA LEU A 481 4.74 3.97 -38.46
C LEU A 481 4.52 4.48 -39.89
N ASP A 482 3.38 4.16 -40.50
CA ASP A 482 3.02 4.57 -41.86
C ASP A 482 2.89 6.09 -41.97
N MET A 483 2.30 6.74 -40.95
CA MET A 483 2.26 8.20 -40.83
C MET A 483 3.67 8.79 -40.81
N THR A 484 4.55 8.26 -39.95
CA THR A 484 5.93 8.77 -39.80
C THR A 484 6.75 8.57 -41.08
N GLN A 485 6.58 7.42 -41.76
CA GLN A 485 7.22 7.17 -43.05
C GLN A 485 6.75 8.14 -44.14
N THR A 486 5.45 8.46 -44.16
CA THR A 486 4.89 9.45 -45.08
C THR A 486 5.52 10.82 -44.83
N ILE A 487 5.67 11.24 -43.57
CA ILE A 487 6.34 12.50 -43.21
C ILE A 487 7.79 12.54 -43.75
N ILE A 488 8.54 11.45 -43.64
CA ILE A 488 9.92 11.35 -44.18
C ILE A 488 9.94 11.46 -45.70
N GLN A 489 8.99 10.85 -46.40
CA GLN A 489 8.92 10.93 -47.86
C GLN A 489 8.64 12.37 -48.33
N PHE A 490 7.70 13.06 -47.67
CA PHE A 490 7.36 14.44 -47.98
C PHE A 490 8.49 15.42 -47.60
N SER A 491 9.24 15.17 -46.53
CA SER A 491 10.39 16.00 -46.15
C SER A 491 11.55 15.90 -47.16
N LYS A 492 11.74 14.73 -47.79
CA LYS A 492 12.69 14.54 -48.90
C LYS A 492 12.23 15.28 -50.16
N LEU A 493 10.94 15.21 -50.48
CA LEU A 493 10.37 15.90 -51.64
C LEU A 493 10.60 17.42 -51.58
N ALA A 494 10.57 18.00 -50.38
CA ALA A 494 10.82 19.42 -50.14
C ALA A 494 12.25 19.89 -50.46
N LYS A 495 13.21 18.98 -50.63
CA LYS A 495 14.61 19.29 -50.98
C LYS A 495 14.90 19.12 -52.48
N VAL A 496 13.91 18.71 -53.28
CA VAL A 496 14.07 18.44 -54.72
C VAL A 496 13.67 19.67 -55.54
N GLU A 497 14.60 20.19 -56.33
CA GLU A 497 14.30 21.17 -57.38
C GLU A 497 14.26 20.46 -58.74
N ILE A 498 13.18 20.67 -59.50
CA ILE A 498 13.02 20.05 -60.80
C ILE A 498 13.59 20.99 -61.86
N GLY A 499 14.63 20.55 -62.57
CA GLY A 499 15.21 21.27 -63.70
C GLY A 499 14.42 21.12 -65.01
N GLY A 500 14.75 21.96 -66.00
CA GLY A 500 14.18 21.90 -67.36
C GLY A 500 13.14 23.00 -67.66
N THR A 501 12.62 23.01 -68.89
CA THR A 501 11.73 24.07 -69.42
C THR A 501 10.38 24.19 -68.70
N LYS A 502 9.94 23.13 -68.00
CA LYS A 502 8.75 23.11 -67.13
C LYS A 502 9.09 23.00 -65.62
N GLY A 503 10.38 23.09 -65.29
CA GLY A 503 10.87 22.84 -63.94
C GLY A 503 10.36 23.84 -62.90
N THR A 504 10.22 25.11 -63.29
CA THR A 504 9.69 26.18 -62.42
C THR A 504 8.24 25.93 -62.00
N THR A 505 7.38 25.52 -62.93
CA THR A 505 5.97 25.21 -62.63
C THR A 505 5.85 24.00 -61.72
N LEU A 506 6.62 22.93 -61.98
CA LEU A 506 6.60 21.71 -61.18
C LEU A 506 7.16 21.93 -59.77
N THR A 507 8.22 22.75 -59.64
CA THR A 507 8.80 23.11 -58.34
C THR A 507 7.83 23.95 -57.52
N ALA A 508 7.07 24.86 -58.14
CA ALA A 508 6.01 25.62 -57.46
C ALA A 508 4.88 24.71 -56.95
N THR A 509 4.46 23.70 -57.73
CA THR A 509 3.47 22.71 -57.28
C THR A 509 3.96 21.91 -56.07
N ILE A 510 5.23 21.48 -56.06
CA ILE A 510 5.84 20.77 -54.92
C ILE A 510 5.88 21.65 -53.67
N GLN A 511 6.20 22.94 -53.82
CA GLN A 511 6.17 23.90 -52.71
C GLN A 511 4.75 24.12 -52.16
N GLN A 512 3.72 24.09 -53.02
CA GLN A 512 2.34 24.18 -52.60
C GLN A 512 1.89 22.93 -51.82
N ILE A 513 2.19 21.72 -52.34
CA ILE A 513 1.92 20.45 -51.65
C ILE A 513 2.59 20.42 -50.26
N LYS A 514 3.80 20.97 -50.14
CA LYS A 514 4.51 21.10 -48.86
C LYS A 514 3.80 22.02 -47.88
N ASN A 515 3.30 23.17 -48.35
CA ASN A 515 2.58 24.10 -47.49
C ASN A 515 1.29 23.46 -46.98
N ASP A 516 0.56 22.76 -47.84
CA ASP A 516 -0.66 22.05 -47.46
C ASP A 516 -0.36 20.95 -46.42
N PHE A 517 0.78 20.25 -46.55
CA PHE A 517 1.22 19.22 -45.60
C PHE A 517 1.67 19.77 -44.23
N LYS A 518 2.13 21.02 -44.15
CA LYS A 518 2.55 21.67 -42.89
C LYS A 518 1.42 22.33 -42.10
N ILE A 519 0.25 22.54 -42.73
CA ILE A 519 -0.85 23.33 -42.16
C ILE A 519 -1.86 22.45 -41.38
N GLN A 520 -1.75 21.12 -41.48
CA GLN A 520 -2.47 20.15 -40.64
C GLN A 520 -1.58 19.67 -39.50
#